data_AF-A0A2E3NGA2-F1
#
_entry.id   AF-A0A2E3NGA2-F1
#
_cell.length_a   1.000
_cell.length_b   1.000
_cell.length_c   1.000
_cell.angle_alpha   90.00
_cell.angle_beta   90.00
_cell.angle_gamma   90.00
#
_symmetry.space_group_name_H-M   'P 1'
#
loop_
_entity.id
_entity.type
_entity.pdbx_description
1 polymer ?
#
loop_
_entity_poly.entity_id
_entity_poly.type
_entity_poly.pdbx_seq_one_letter_code
_entity_poly.pdbx_strand_id
1 'polypeptide(L)'
;MAPEGKRFDVLDVHHHVGNAFRALGGDLSSAPDAETGAYRSREVADRLRIMDAASVAQAIVIPGHGYERANGLAATRAENDAIARYRDARPDRFPAAVGIVEPRDGAASFEELDRAKQQLGLAGISFHTRFQGVSLDSRWILAYVERMAELGLVPVVHAMNETP
;
A
#
# COMPACT_ATOMS: atom_id res chain seq x y z
N MET A 1 17.59 1.19 38.13
CA MET A 1 17.31 1.91 36.87
C MET A 1 17.99 1.16 35.75
N ALA A 2 17.25 0.54 34.84
CA ALA A 2 17.85 0.06 33.59
C ALA A 2 18.39 1.29 32.83
N PRO A 3 19.54 1.19 32.14
CA PRO A 3 20.04 2.29 31.34
C PRO A 3 18.97 2.68 30.31
N GLU A 4 18.68 3.97 30.18
CA GLU A 4 17.86 4.49 29.08
C GLU A 4 18.53 4.07 27.78
N GLY A 5 17.99 2.98 27.19
CA GLY A 5 18.46 2.45 25.93
C GLY A 5 18.33 3.52 24.86
N LYS A 6 19.30 3.57 23.95
CA LYS A 6 19.32 4.49 22.82
C LYS A 6 17.98 4.42 22.07
N ARG A 7 17.19 5.49 22.13
CA ARG A 7 15.89 5.59 21.41
C ARG A 7 16.17 6.03 19.98
N PHE A 8 15.77 5.23 19.01
CA PHE A 8 15.86 5.55 17.59
C PHE A 8 14.55 6.19 17.13
N ASP A 9 14.63 7.11 16.17
CA ASP A 9 13.48 7.51 15.39
C ASP A 9 13.18 6.41 14.36
N VAL A 10 12.05 5.73 14.53
CA VAL A 10 11.67 4.57 13.71
C VAL A 10 10.80 5.02 12.53
N LEU A 11 11.26 4.74 11.31
CA LEU A 11 10.48 4.80 10.08
C LEU A 11 10.08 3.38 9.67
N ASP A 12 8.79 3.08 9.72
CA ASP A 12 8.25 1.83 9.20
C ASP A 12 8.06 1.91 7.68
N VAL A 13 8.67 0.99 6.94
CA VAL A 13 8.61 0.94 5.48
C VAL A 13 7.69 -0.16 4.93
N HIS A 14 7.02 -0.90 5.81
CA HIS A 14 6.10 -1.98 5.47
C HIS A 14 4.80 -1.82 6.26
N HIS A 15 4.08 -0.72 6.02
CA HIS A 15 2.90 -0.37 6.78
C HIS A 15 1.62 -0.49 5.95
N HIS A 16 0.93 -1.63 6.04
CA HIS A 16 -0.37 -1.80 5.40
C HIS A 16 -1.48 -1.08 6.15
N VAL A 17 -2.36 -0.42 5.38
CA VAL A 17 -3.54 0.30 5.89
C VAL A 17 -4.82 -0.18 5.21
N GLY A 18 -5.96 0.11 5.82
CA GLY A 18 -7.26 -0.38 5.37
C GLY A 18 -7.59 -1.80 5.85
N ASN A 19 -8.65 -2.40 5.28
CA ASN A 19 -9.16 -3.68 5.75
C ASN A 19 -8.42 -4.88 5.13
N ALA A 20 -7.22 -5.17 5.61
CA ALA A 20 -6.48 -6.36 5.23
C ALA A 20 -7.17 -7.68 5.66
N PHE A 21 -8.03 -7.65 6.68
CA PHE A 21 -8.66 -8.86 7.22
C PHE A 21 -9.66 -9.49 6.25
N ARG A 22 -10.47 -8.67 5.57
CA ARG A 22 -11.40 -9.12 4.54
C ARG A 22 -10.67 -9.77 3.35
N ALA A 23 -9.54 -9.20 2.95
CA ALA A 23 -8.67 -9.74 1.90
C ALA A 23 -8.06 -11.11 2.25
N LEU A 24 -7.89 -11.41 3.54
CA LEU A 24 -7.28 -12.64 4.05
C LEU A 24 -8.31 -13.74 4.37
N GLY A 25 -9.55 -13.62 3.85
CA GLY A 25 -10.62 -14.60 4.09
C GLY A 25 -11.30 -14.45 5.44
N GLY A 26 -11.09 -13.32 6.11
CA GLY A 26 -11.84 -12.94 7.31
C GLY A 26 -13.30 -12.58 7.01
N ASP A 27 -14.04 -12.21 8.05
CA ASP A 27 -15.45 -11.85 7.96
C ASP A 27 -15.68 -10.68 6.97
N LEU A 28 -16.55 -10.88 5.98
CA LEU A 28 -16.92 -9.87 4.99
C LEU A 28 -17.61 -8.64 5.62
N SER A 29 -18.19 -8.79 6.80
CA SER A 29 -18.81 -7.72 7.58
C SER A 29 -17.83 -6.93 8.46
N SER A 30 -16.53 -7.22 8.39
CA SER A 30 -15.50 -6.55 9.21
C SER A 30 -15.28 -5.07 8.90
N ALA A 31 -15.63 -4.59 7.70
CA ALA A 31 -15.64 -3.15 7.37
C ALA A 31 -16.65 -2.81 6.26
N PRO A 32 -17.97 -2.76 6.56
CA PRO A 32 -19.00 -2.46 5.58
C PRO A 32 -18.94 -1.01 5.07
N ASP A 33 -18.33 -0.11 5.86
CA ASP A 33 -18.29 1.33 5.61
C ASP A 33 -16.89 1.83 5.21
N ALA A 34 -16.02 0.96 4.67
CA ALA A 34 -14.61 1.27 4.42
C ALA A 34 -14.39 2.55 3.59
N GLU A 35 -15.31 2.86 2.67
CA GLU A 35 -15.26 4.03 1.80
C GLU A 35 -15.79 5.33 2.43
N THR A 36 -16.42 5.25 3.60
CA THR A 36 -17.00 6.43 4.24
C THR A 36 -15.92 7.37 4.80
N GLY A 37 -16.20 8.68 4.80
CA GLY A 37 -15.33 9.65 5.47
C GLY A 37 -15.11 9.32 6.95
N ALA A 38 -16.16 8.89 7.64
CA ALA A 38 -16.10 8.54 9.06
C ALA A 38 -15.21 7.33 9.34
N TYR A 39 -15.28 6.27 8.54
CA TYR A 39 -14.38 5.12 8.68
C TYR A 39 -12.93 5.53 8.44
N ARG A 40 -12.65 6.28 7.37
CA ARG A 40 -11.29 6.74 7.04
C ARG A 40 -10.67 7.57 8.16
N SER A 41 -11.42 8.51 8.75
CA SER A 41 -10.94 9.29 9.90
C SER A 41 -10.66 8.42 11.12
N ARG A 42 -11.49 7.41 11.38
CA ARG A 42 -11.28 6.45 12.48
C ARG A 42 -10.05 5.58 12.25
N GLU A 43 -9.89 5.02 11.04
CA GLU A 43 -8.74 4.17 10.72
C GLU A 43 -7.43 4.94 10.88
N VAL A 44 -7.34 6.18 10.38
CA VAL A 44 -6.17 7.05 10.59
C VAL A 44 -5.90 7.29 12.07
N ALA A 45 -6.92 7.62 12.86
CA ALA A 45 -6.75 7.84 14.29
C ALA A 45 -6.25 6.58 15.01
N ASP A 46 -6.82 5.42 14.66
CA ASP A 46 -6.45 4.14 15.23
C ASP A 46 -5.03 3.74 14.85
N ARG A 47 -4.63 4.01 13.61
CA ARG A 47 -3.29 3.80 13.09
C ARG A 47 -2.24 4.61 13.85
N LEU A 48 -2.48 5.90 14.05
CA LEU A 48 -1.57 6.78 14.79
C LEU A 48 -1.40 6.32 16.23
N ARG A 49 -2.48 5.90 16.88
CA ARG A 49 -2.42 5.37 18.25
C ARG A 49 -1.59 4.08 18.33
N ILE A 50 -1.68 3.20 17.33
CA ILE A 50 -0.83 2.00 17.24
C ILE A 50 0.64 2.40 17.05
N MET A 51 0.93 3.34 16.14
CA MET A 51 2.29 3.84 15.91
C MET A 51 2.89 4.45 17.17
N ASP A 52 2.13 5.30 17.88
CA ASP A 52 2.59 5.97 19.10
C ASP A 52 2.89 4.96 20.21
N ALA A 53 2.03 3.95 20.40
CA ALA A 53 2.25 2.89 21.37
C ALA A 53 3.49 2.03 21.05
N ALA A 54 3.82 1.88 19.77
CA ALA A 54 4.99 1.14 19.29
C ALA A 54 6.24 2.02 19.13
N SER A 55 6.19 3.32 19.46
CA SER A 55 7.28 4.28 19.22
C SER A 55 7.72 4.37 17.75
N VAL A 56 6.78 4.23 16.81
CA VAL A 56 6.98 4.43 15.37
C VAL A 56 6.73 5.90 15.03
N ALA A 57 7.81 6.60 14.66
CA ALA A 57 7.74 8.02 14.35
C ALA A 57 6.96 8.27 13.05
N GLN A 58 7.29 7.52 11.99
CA GLN A 58 6.71 7.68 10.67
C GLN A 58 6.48 6.33 9.99
N ALA A 59 5.58 6.29 9.01
CA ALA A 59 5.28 5.09 8.24
C ALA A 59 5.08 5.40 6.75
N ILE A 60 5.72 4.63 5.87
CA ILE A 60 5.41 4.59 4.44
C ILE A 60 4.21 3.65 4.26
N VAL A 61 3.10 4.20 3.78
CA VAL A 61 1.83 3.48 3.73
C VAL A 61 1.66 2.73 2.41
N ILE A 62 1.12 1.52 2.48
CA ILE A 62 0.92 0.62 1.35
C ILE A 62 -0.53 0.10 1.38
N PRO A 63 -1.30 0.11 0.27
CA PRO A 63 -2.62 -0.51 0.25
C PRO A 63 -2.50 -2.04 0.39
N GLY A 64 -3.58 -2.68 0.81
CA GLY A 64 -3.66 -4.14 0.79
C GLY A 64 -3.80 -4.67 -0.64
N HIS A 65 -3.22 -5.83 -0.93
CA HIS A 65 -3.31 -6.45 -2.27
C HIS A 65 -4.62 -7.23 -2.53
N GLY A 66 -5.47 -7.42 -1.52
CA GLY A 66 -6.72 -8.19 -1.67
C GLY A 66 -7.97 -7.33 -1.82
N TYR A 67 -7.85 -6.15 -2.43
CA TYR A 67 -8.99 -5.31 -2.80
C TYR A 67 -9.84 -5.95 -3.90
N GLU A 68 -11.09 -5.54 -3.98
CA GLU A 68 -12.01 -6.00 -5.04
C GLU A 68 -11.67 -5.35 -6.37
N ARG A 69 -11.64 -6.19 -7.41
CA ARG A 69 -11.07 -5.85 -8.71
C ARG A 69 -12.07 -5.98 -9.85
N ALA A 70 -13.36 -5.90 -9.51
CA ALA A 70 -14.49 -6.12 -10.41
C ALA A 70 -14.53 -5.15 -11.61
N ASN A 71 -13.99 -3.93 -11.43
CA ASN A 71 -13.97 -2.88 -12.47
C ASN A 71 -12.61 -2.75 -13.18
N GLY A 72 -11.79 -3.81 -13.20
CA GLY A 72 -10.50 -3.79 -13.90
C GLY A 72 -9.55 -2.71 -13.37
N LEU A 73 -8.86 -2.02 -14.27
CA LEU A 73 -7.92 -0.94 -13.98
C LEU A 73 -8.54 0.21 -13.16
N ALA A 74 -9.84 0.47 -13.31
CA ALA A 74 -10.52 1.52 -12.55
C ALA A 74 -10.53 1.21 -11.04
N ALA A 75 -10.60 -0.06 -10.65
CA ALA A 75 -10.49 -0.47 -9.25
C ALA A 75 -9.07 -0.24 -8.72
N THR A 76 -8.04 -0.60 -9.49
CA THR A 76 -6.64 -0.34 -9.13
C THR A 76 -6.34 1.16 -9.00
N ARG A 77 -6.90 1.99 -9.88
CA ARG A 77 -6.83 3.45 -9.78
C ARG A 77 -7.46 3.98 -8.49
N ALA A 78 -8.62 3.46 -8.13
CA ALA A 78 -9.31 3.85 -6.90
C ALA A 78 -8.47 3.51 -5.64
N GLU A 79 -7.79 2.36 -5.62
CA GLU A 79 -6.87 2.01 -4.54
C GLU A 79 -5.67 2.97 -4.47
N ASN A 80 -5.07 3.31 -5.61
CA ASN A 80 -3.97 4.27 -5.67
C ASN A 80 -4.40 5.68 -5.20
N ASP A 81 -5.62 6.08 -5.54
CA ASP A 81 -6.21 7.34 -5.06
C ASP A 81 -6.49 7.29 -3.56
N ALA A 82 -6.93 6.14 -3.04
CA ALA A 82 -7.17 5.93 -1.62
C ALA A 82 -5.89 6.01 -0.80
N ILE A 83 -4.80 5.35 -1.23
CA ILE A 83 -3.53 5.39 -0.50
C ILE A 83 -2.85 6.77 -0.57
N ALA A 84 -2.95 7.46 -1.72
CA ALA A 84 -2.47 8.84 -1.84
C ALA A 84 -3.19 9.75 -0.84
N ARG A 85 -4.52 9.68 -0.79
CA ARG A 85 -5.34 10.43 0.19
C ARG A 85 -5.00 10.05 1.64
N TYR A 86 -4.72 8.78 1.90
CA TYR A 86 -4.34 8.31 3.23
C TYR A 86 -3.04 8.97 3.71
N ARG A 87 -2.00 8.98 2.87
CA ARG A 87 -0.75 9.71 3.12
C ARG A 87 -1.01 11.18 3.39
N ASP A 88 -1.81 11.82 2.55
CA ASP A 88 -2.07 13.26 2.61
C ASP A 88 -2.87 13.69 3.86
N ALA A 89 -3.52 12.75 4.57
CA ALA A 89 -4.23 13.05 5.80
C ALA A 89 -3.29 13.49 6.94
N ARG A 90 -2.05 12.97 6.98
CA ARG A 90 -1.04 13.26 8.01
C ARG A 90 0.38 13.13 7.43
N PRO A 91 0.82 14.03 6.54
CA PRO A 91 2.12 13.93 5.87
C PRO A 91 3.31 13.99 6.85
N ASP A 92 3.10 14.53 8.06
CA ASP A 92 4.09 14.50 9.15
C ASP A 92 4.36 13.07 9.67
N ARG A 93 3.34 12.20 9.62
CA ARG A 93 3.41 10.80 10.07
C ARG A 93 3.52 9.81 8.91
N PHE A 94 2.97 10.17 7.75
CA PHE A 94 2.95 9.38 6.54
C PHE A 94 3.71 10.11 5.42
N PRO A 95 5.05 10.10 5.43
CA PRO A 95 5.84 10.90 4.50
C PRO A 95 5.75 10.44 3.04
N ALA A 96 5.33 9.20 2.80
CA ALA A 96 5.22 8.63 1.46
C ALA A 96 4.15 7.53 1.38
N ALA A 97 3.68 7.27 0.16
CA ALA A 97 2.78 6.16 -0.17
C ALA A 97 3.34 5.33 -1.33
N VAL A 98 3.05 4.04 -1.29
CA VAL A 98 3.34 3.07 -2.35
C VAL A 98 2.01 2.62 -2.95
N GLY A 99 1.91 2.59 -4.28
CA GLY A 99 0.72 2.15 -4.99
C GLY A 99 0.78 0.69 -5.42
N ILE A 100 -0.17 0.30 -6.27
CA ILE A 100 -0.25 -1.00 -6.93
C ILE A 100 -0.50 -0.79 -8.43
N VAL A 101 0.10 -1.65 -9.25
CA VAL A 101 -0.38 -1.92 -10.62
C VAL A 101 -0.54 -3.42 -10.80
N GLU A 102 -1.40 -3.83 -11.72
CA GLU A 102 -1.79 -5.23 -11.87
C GLU A 102 -1.22 -5.85 -13.15
N PRO A 103 -0.45 -6.96 -13.07
CA PRO A 103 0.01 -7.69 -14.25
C PRO A 103 -1.11 -8.17 -15.18
N ARG A 104 -2.30 -8.45 -14.63
CA ARG A 104 -3.48 -8.84 -15.43
C ARG A 104 -3.99 -7.72 -16.35
N ASP A 105 -3.67 -6.47 -16.05
CA ASP A 105 -4.07 -5.31 -16.85
C ASP A 105 -3.02 -5.00 -17.94
N GLY A 106 -1.88 -5.72 -17.93
CA GLY A 106 -0.89 -5.72 -19.00
C GLY A 106 -0.34 -4.33 -19.31
N ALA A 107 -0.36 -3.95 -20.59
CA ALA A 107 0.19 -2.66 -21.03
C ALA A 107 -0.54 -1.44 -20.42
N ALA A 108 -1.81 -1.57 -20.03
CA ALA A 108 -2.57 -0.46 -19.46
C ALA A 108 -2.01 -0.01 -18.10
N SER A 109 -1.31 -0.90 -17.38
CA SER A 109 -0.62 -0.58 -16.14
C SER A 109 0.53 0.43 -16.31
N PHE A 110 1.11 0.59 -17.51
CA PHE A 110 2.15 1.60 -17.73
C PHE A 110 1.61 3.03 -17.57
N GLU A 111 0.41 3.30 -18.08
CA GLU A 111 -0.24 4.60 -17.88
C GLU A 111 -0.51 4.85 -16.39
N GLU A 112 -0.81 3.80 -15.63
CA GLU A 112 -1.01 3.93 -14.19
C GLU A 112 0.28 4.13 -13.42
N LEU A 113 1.41 3.57 -13.85
CA LEU A 113 2.74 3.91 -13.30
C LEU A 113 3.05 5.40 -13.49
N ASP A 114 2.80 5.91 -14.69
CA ASP A 114 3.00 7.33 -15.00
C ASP A 114 2.09 8.21 -14.13
N ARG A 115 0.80 7.85 -14.01
CA ARG A 115 -0.17 8.56 -13.16
C ARG A 115 0.23 8.54 -11.68
N ALA A 116 0.61 7.37 -11.18
CA ALA A 116 1.07 7.17 -9.80
C ALA A 116 2.24 8.09 -9.47
N LYS A 117 3.24 8.19 -10.35
CA LYS A 117 4.38 9.08 -10.15
C LYS A 117 4.00 10.56 -10.30
N GLN A 118 3.41 10.91 -11.44
CA GLN A 118 3.31 12.31 -11.89
C GLN A 118 2.13 13.06 -11.28
N GLN A 119 1.03 12.37 -11.00
CA GLN A 119 -0.21 13.00 -10.52
C GLN A 119 -0.43 12.75 -9.02
N LEU A 120 -0.14 11.53 -8.55
CA LEU A 120 -0.36 11.15 -7.15
C LEU A 120 0.87 11.33 -6.26
N GLY A 121 2.07 11.49 -6.84
CA GLY A 121 3.32 11.60 -6.10
C GLY A 121 3.64 10.34 -5.27
N LEU A 122 3.26 9.16 -5.75
CA LEU A 122 3.61 7.90 -5.10
C LEU A 122 5.13 7.67 -5.21
N ALA A 123 5.71 7.08 -4.16
CA ALA A 123 7.15 6.84 -4.07
C ALA A 123 7.56 5.48 -4.67
N GLY A 124 6.60 4.57 -4.83
CA GLY A 124 6.87 3.23 -5.31
C GLY A 124 5.61 2.47 -5.67
N ILE A 125 5.79 1.24 -6.13
CA ILE A 125 4.72 0.30 -6.46
C ILE A 125 5.02 -1.04 -5.81
N SER A 126 4.02 -1.61 -5.16
CA SER A 126 4.09 -2.92 -4.52
C SER A 126 3.59 -4.02 -5.45
N PHE A 127 4.26 -5.17 -5.40
CA PHE A 127 3.88 -6.40 -6.10
C PHE A 127 3.68 -7.54 -5.09
N HIS A 128 2.67 -8.38 -5.32
CA HIS A 128 2.36 -9.54 -4.48
C HIS A 128 1.93 -10.75 -5.31
N THR A 129 2.79 -11.77 -5.40
CA THR A 129 2.58 -12.94 -6.27
C THR A 129 1.25 -13.65 -6.06
N ARG A 130 0.90 -13.99 -4.80
CA ARG A 130 -0.36 -14.68 -4.47
C ARG A 130 -1.60 -13.91 -4.92
N PHE A 131 -1.72 -12.63 -4.56
CA PHE A 131 -2.90 -11.84 -4.88
C PHE A 131 -2.97 -11.43 -6.35
N GLN A 132 -1.82 -11.26 -7.00
CA GLN A 132 -1.73 -10.85 -8.40
C GLN A 132 -1.73 -12.04 -9.37
N GLY A 133 -1.61 -13.28 -8.86
CA GLY A 133 -1.72 -14.51 -9.65
C GLY A 133 -0.55 -14.74 -10.60
N VAL A 134 0.63 -14.18 -10.29
CA VAL A 134 1.84 -14.31 -11.12
C VAL A 134 3.06 -14.63 -10.26
N SER A 135 4.08 -15.26 -10.84
CA SER A 135 5.39 -15.42 -10.21
C SER A 135 6.16 -14.08 -10.16
N LEU A 136 7.16 -13.98 -9.27
CA LEU A 136 7.98 -12.77 -9.15
C LEU A 136 8.77 -12.45 -10.42
N ASP A 137 9.14 -13.47 -11.19
CA ASP A 137 9.85 -13.36 -12.46
C ASP A 137 8.92 -13.18 -13.68
N SER A 138 7.64 -12.87 -13.44
CA SER A 138 6.70 -12.50 -14.49
C SER A 138 7.29 -11.41 -15.38
N ARG A 139 7.21 -11.62 -16.70
CA ARG A 139 7.68 -10.65 -17.70
C ARG A 139 6.97 -9.30 -17.57
N TRP A 140 5.73 -9.28 -17.08
CA TRP A 140 5.03 -8.03 -16.78
C TRP A 140 5.66 -7.29 -15.61
N ILE A 141 5.96 -7.98 -14.50
CA ILE A 141 6.62 -7.35 -13.34
C ILE A 141 7.98 -6.78 -13.74
N LEU A 142 8.79 -7.55 -14.48
CA LEU A 142 10.09 -7.07 -14.95
C LEU A 142 9.96 -5.82 -15.84
N ALA A 143 9.01 -5.81 -16.78
CA ALA A 143 8.77 -4.66 -17.64
C ALA A 143 8.29 -3.43 -16.85
N TYR A 144 7.47 -3.61 -15.81
CA TYR A 144 7.08 -2.52 -14.92
C TYR A 144 8.26 -2.01 -14.10
N VAL A 145 9.12 -2.89 -13.58
CA VAL A 145 10.33 -2.48 -12.84
C VAL A 145 11.27 -1.64 -13.71
N GLU A 146 11.43 -2.00 -15.00
CA GLU A 146 12.18 -1.19 -15.96
C GLU A 146 11.58 0.21 -16.10
N ARG A 147 10.26 0.32 -16.33
CA ARG A 147 9.57 1.62 -16.39
C ARG A 147 9.65 2.40 -15.07
N MET A 148 9.56 1.72 -13.93
CA MET A 148 9.69 2.33 -12.62
C MET A 148 11.07 2.95 -12.40
N ALA A 149 12.13 2.34 -12.94
CA ALA A 149 13.48 2.90 -12.89
C ALA A 149 13.55 4.25 -13.64
N GLU A 150 12.92 4.35 -14.82
CA GLU A 150 12.82 5.60 -15.59
C GLU A 150 12.05 6.70 -14.83
N LEU A 151 11.02 6.31 -14.08
CA LEU A 151 10.17 7.20 -13.29
C LEU A 151 10.74 7.54 -11.90
N GLY A 152 11.80 6.86 -11.47
CA GLY A 152 12.30 6.94 -10.09
C GLY A 152 11.24 6.51 -9.06
N LEU A 153 10.56 5.39 -9.33
CA LEU A 153 9.67 4.69 -8.40
C LEU A 153 10.40 3.49 -7.78
N VAL A 154 10.19 3.24 -6.49
CA VAL A 154 10.77 2.08 -5.78
C VAL A 154 9.89 0.84 -5.97
N PRO A 155 10.41 -0.28 -6.49
CA PRO A 155 9.70 -1.56 -6.48
C PRO A 155 9.71 -2.19 -5.08
N VAL A 156 8.52 -2.51 -4.57
CA VAL A 156 8.35 -3.17 -3.27
C VAL A 156 7.81 -4.58 -3.50
N VAL A 157 8.64 -5.58 -3.22
CA VAL A 157 8.22 -6.98 -3.31
C VAL A 157 7.60 -7.40 -1.98
N HIS A 158 6.30 -7.70 -2.01
CA HIS A 158 5.57 -8.23 -0.88
C HIS A 158 5.29 -9.72 -1.09
N ALA A 159 5.61 -10.54 -0.10
CA ALA A 159 5.23 -11.94 -0.06
C ALA A 159 4.76 -12.28 1.35
N MET A 160 3.71 -13.08 1.43
CA MET A 160 3.39 -13.81 2.66
C MET A 160 4.01 -15.19 2.56
N ASN A 161 4.44 -15.76 3.70
CA ASN A 161 4.61 -17.20 3.77
C ASN A 161 3.25 -17.88 3.49
N GLU A 162 3.28 -19.16 3.10
CA GLU A 162 2.05 -19.96 3.00
C GLU A 162 1.24 -19.77 4.29
N THR A 163 -0.06 -19.48 4.14
CA THR A 163 -0.96 -19.34 5.29
C THR A 163 -1.16 -20.73 5.90
N PRO A 164 -1.05 -20.90 7.24
CA PRO A 164 -1.38 -22.17 7.89
C PRO A 164 -2.82 -22.62 7.62
#